data_AF-A0A419J1K3-F1
#
_entry.id   AF-A0A419J1K3-F1
#
_cell.length_a   1.000
_cell.length_b   1.000
_cell.length_c   1.000
_cell.angle_alpha   90.00
_cell.angle_beta   90.00
_cell.angle_gamma   90.00
#
_symmetry.space_group_name_H-M   'P 1'
#
loop_
_entity.id
_entity.type
_entity.pdbx_description
1 polymer ?
#
loop_
_entity_poly.entity_id
_entity_poly.type
_entity_poly.pdbx_seq_one_letter_code
_entity_poly.pdbx_strand_id
1 'polypeptide(L)' 'MSKIYDLLWKKSENEGKTLWERVGVMFVKEDGKKSIKLDLLPAGEWDGWLVVSERKAKGKEKEPF' A
#
# COMPACT_ATOMS: atom_id res chain seq x y z
N MET A 1 3.19 4.29 19.57
CA MET A 1 2.07 3.81 18.74
C MET A 1 2.63 3.21 17.45
N SER A 2 2.34 1.95 17.16
CA SER A 2 2.72 1.31 15.89
C SER A 2 1.91 1.88 14.72
N LYS A 3 2.55 2.11 13.57
CA LYS A 3 1.90 2.61 12.35
C LYS A 3 1.85 1.53 11.26
N ILE A 4 0.80 1.57 10.44
CA ILE A 4 0.62 0.68 9.29
C ILE A 4 0.58 1.54 8.03
N TYR A 5 1.31 1.10 7.02
CA TYR A 5 1.37 1.72 5.71
C TYR A 5 0.98 0.70 4.65
N ASP A 6 0.34 1.18 3.59
CA ASP A 6 0.12 0.41 2.37
C ASP A 6 1.35 0.53 1.47
N LEU A 7 1.72 -0.58 0.83
CA LEU A 7 2.71 -0.62 -0.24
C LEU A 7 1.99 -0.69 -1.57
N LEU A 8 2.18 0.32 -2.40
CA LEU A 8 1.47 0.52 -3.64
C LEU A 8 2.42 0.35 -4.83
N TRP A 9 2.01 -0.49 -5.78
CA TRP A 9 2.63 -0.59 -7.09
C TRP A 9 1.84 0.27 -8.09
N LYS A 10 2.56 0.97 -8.97
CA LYS A 10 1.97 1.70 -10.09
C LYS A 10 1.64 0.71 -11.19
N LYS A 11 0.38 0.29 -11.26
CA LYS A 11 -0.09 -0.69 -12.26
C LYS A 11 -0.14 -0.10 -13.66
N SER A 12 -0.66 1.11 -13.78
CA SER A 12 -0.75 1.82 -15.05
C SER A 12 -0.96 3.32 -14.85
N GLU A 13 -0.81 4.09 -15.91
CA GLU A 13 -1.18 5.49 -15.97
C GLU A 13 -2.01 5.73 -17.23
N ASN A 14 -3.17 6.35 -17.07
CA ASN A 14 -4.04 6.71 -18.19
C ASN A 14 -4.50 8.16 -18.03
N GLU A 15 -4.27 8.99 -19.05
CA GLU A 15 -4.66 10.41 -19.08
C GLU A 15 -4.25 11.19 -17.81
N GLY A 16 -3.03 10.93 -17.29
CA GLY A 16 -2.50 11.58 -16.08
C GLY A 16 -3.07 11.04 -14.76
N LYS A 17 -3.96 10.04 -14.80
CA LYS A 17 -4.44 9.33 -13.62
C LYS A 17 -3.63 8.06 -13.43
N THR A 18 -2.95 7.97 -12.29
CA THR A 18 -2.20 6.76 -11.92
C THR A 18 -3.12 5.77 -11.22
N LEU A 19 -3.15 4.53 -11.73
CA LEU A 19 -3.80 3.41 -11.08
C LEU A 19 -2.80 2.74 -10.12
N TRP A 20 -3.09 2.84 -8.83
CA TRP A 20 -2.30 2.23 -7.77
C TRP A 20 -2.91 0.91 -7.33
N GLU A 21 -2.10 -0.13 -7.25
CA GLU A 21 -2.49 -1.44 -6.73
C GLU A 21 -1.76 -1.69 -5.41
N ARG A 22 -2.50 -2.05 -4.35
CA ARG A 22 -1.88 -2.43 -3.09
C ARG A 22 -1.31 -3.83 -3.20
N VAL A 23 0.00 -3.96 -3.03
CA VAL A 23 0.73 -5.24 -3.14
C VAL A 23 1.28 -5.72 -1.81
N GLY A 24 1.14 -4.93 -0.74
CA GLY A 24 1.55 -5.33 0.59
C GLY A 24 1.32 -4.25 1.63
N VAL A 25 1.95 -4.48 2.79
CA VAL A 25 1.89 -3.58 3.94
C VAL A 25 3.26 -3.45 4.60
N MET A 26 3.50 -2.29 5.19
CA MET A 26 4.64 -2.05 6.07
C MET A 26 4.15 -1.71 7.48
N PHE A 27 4.65 -2.44 8.46
CA PHE A 27 4.45 -2.16 9.88
C PHE A 27 5.68 -1.45 10.44
N VAL A 28 5.46 -0.30 11.07
CA VAL A 28 6.49 0.42 11.82
C VAL A 28 6.20 0.24 13.30
N LYS A 29 7.08 -0.49 13.99
CA LYS A 29 7.02 -0.75 15.43
C LYS A 29 7.52 0.45 16.21
N GLU A 30 7.22 0.49 17.51
CA GLU A 30 7.63 1.58 18.40
C GLU A 30 9.14 1.68 18.57
N ASP A 31 9.85 0.55 18.46
CA ASP A 31 11.32 0.47 18.46
C ASP A 31 11.96 0.90 17.14
N GLY A 32 11.17 1.44 16.20
CA GLY A 32 11.63 1.91 14.89
C GLY A 32 11.83 0.81 13.85
N LYS A 33 11.69 -0.47 14.22
CA LYS A 33 11.80 -1.59 13.27
C LYS A 33 10.67 -1.54 12.26
N LYS A 34 11.02 -1.82 11.01
CA LYS A 34 10.10 -1.90 9.88
C LYS A 34 9.98 -3.34 9.43
N SER A 35 8.76 -3.84 9.32
CA SER A 35 8.47 -5.17 8.80
C SER A 35 7.59 -5.02 7.57
N ILE A 36 7.97 -5.65 6.47
CA ILE A 36 7.24 -5.62 5.21
C ILE A 36 6.62 -6.99 4.99
N LYS A 37 5.33 -7.00 4.65
CA LYS A 37 4.65 -8.18 4.09
C LYS A 37 4.20 -7.84 2.69
N LEU A 38 4.68 -8.60 1.71
CA LEU A 38 4.20 -8.53 0.33
C LEU A 38 3.15 -9.63 0.15
N ASP A 39 1.95 -9.24 -0.27
CA ASP A 39 0.86 -10.17 -0.58
C ASP A 39 0.96 -10.66 -2.04
N LEU A 40 1.51 -9.81 -2.92
CA LEU A 40 1.72 -10.06 -4.34
C LEU A 40 3.05 -9.43 -4.76
N LEU A 41 3.76 -10.09 -5.67
CA LEU A 41 4.82 -9.47 -6.46
C LEU A 41 4.31 -9.27 -7.88
N PRO A 42 4.27 -8.03 -8.41
CA PRO A 42 3.89 -7.77 -9.79
C PRO A 42 5.00 -8.19 -10.76
N ALA A 43 5.24 -9.50 -10.86
CA ALA A 43 6.31 -10.07 -11.67
C ALA A 43 6.13 -9.74 -13.16
N GLY A 44 7.22 -9.39 -13.84
CA GLY A 44 7.27 -9.12 -15.28
C GLY A 44 7.48 -7.64 -15.63
N GLU A 45 6.62 -6.76 -15.15
CA GLU A 45 6.61 -5.32 -15.51
C GLU A 45 7.08 -4.40 -14.37
N TRP A 46 7.44 -4.98 -13.23
CA TRP A 46 7.83 -4.22 -12.05
C TRP A 46 9.31 -3.88 -12.04
N ASP A 47 9.60 -2.59 -11.87
CA ASP A 47 10.93 -2.00 -11.75
C ASP A 47 11.52 -2.09 -10.32
N GLY A 48 10.81 -2.74 -9.39
CA GLY A 48 11.22 -2.92 -8.00
C GLY A 48 10.77 -1.80 -7.05
N TRP A 49 10.10 -0.75 -7.54
CA TRP A 49 9.67 0.38 -6.70
C TRP A 49 8.25 0.22 -6.15
N LEU A 50 8.07 0.57 -4.88
CA LEU A 50 6.77 0.64 -4.20
C LEU A 50 6.62 2.00 -3.51
N VAL A 51 5.42 2.56 -3.57
CA VAL A 51 5.06 3.76 -2.83
C VAL A 51 4.50 3.37 -1.47
N VAL A 52 5.05 3.99 -0.42
CA VAL A 52 4.58 3.85 0.95
C VAL A 52 3.54 4.92 1.22
N SER A 53 2.32 4.53 1.59
CA SER A 53 1.23 5.46 1.92
C SER A 53 0.67 5.16 3.31
N GLU A 54 0.41 6.20 4.12
CA GLU A 54 -0.24 5.99 5.42
C GLU A 54 -1.61 5.34 5.21
N ARG A 55 -1.84 4.19 5.87
CA ARG A 55 -3.12 3.52 5.78
C ARG A 55 -4.16 4.37 6.51
N LYS A 56 -5.08 4.96 5.75
CA LYS A 56 -6.24 5.65 6.33
C LYS A 56 -7.03 4.64 7.15
N ALA A 57 -7.31 4.98 8.40
CA ALA A 57 -8.22 4.17 9.21
C ALA A 57 -9.54 4.06 8.44
N LYS A 58 -10.03 2.83 8.20
CA LYS A 58 -11.41 2.62 7.73
C LYS A 58 -12.35 3.12 8.84
N GLY A 59 -12.65 4.42 8.83
CA GLY A 59 -13.79 4.96 9.55
C GLY A 59 -15.04 4.40 8.89
N LYS A 60 -15.70 3.46 9.57
CA LYS A 60 -17.05 2.92 9.33
C LYS A 60 -17.57 3.16 7.90
N GLU A 61 -17.42 2.16 7.03
CA GLU A 61 -18.30 2.01 5.86
C GLU A 61 -19.74 2.18 6.38
N LYS A 62 -20.40 3.30 6.05
CA LYS A 62 -21.85 3.40 6.18
C LYS A 62 -22.39 2.39 5.17
N GLU A 63 -22.92 1.28 5.67
CA GLU A 63 -23.73 0.35 4.89
C GLU A 63 -24.84 1.15 4.19
N PRO A 64 -24.99 1.06 2.86
CA PRO A 64 -26.18 1.59 2.20
C PRO A 64 -27.37 0.70 2.58
N PHE A 65 -28.36 1.34 3.20
CA PHE A 65 -29.72 0.81 3.41
C PHE A 65 -30.42 0.54 2.08
#